data_AF-A0A915I1T3-F1
#
_entry.id   AF-A0A915I1T3-F1
#
_cell.length_a   1.000
_cell.length_b   1.000
_cell.length_c   1.000
_cell.angle_alpha   90.00
_cell.angle_beta   90.00
_cell.angle_gamma   90.00
#
_symmetry.space_group_name_H-M   'P 1'
#
loop_
_entity.id
_entity.type
_entity.pdbx_description
1 polymer ?
#
loop_
_entity_poly.entity_id
_entity_poly.type
_entity_poly.pdbx_seq_one_letter_code
_entity_poly.pdbx_strand_id
1 'polypeptide(L)'
;MLDENRKGSENEIKQIEVLCQQMVNKLADIRDQLINNLKKESLEREERLRKQLEILTHLVPTTQLYLLISSIFCSSTGKMDFLDMGYTLNNRIQSFLSSNECSQPTFPTQVHTNYRADFARALEPFLGMKSVILPSMLHRRLSVPPDTPGSQSPGDVDLLVSPFGFMSNTPTCKSYK
;
A
#
# COMPACT_ATOMS: atom_id res chain seq x y z
N MET A 1 64.98 15.50 -17.65
CA MET A 1 64.91 14.45 -16.61
C MET A 1 64.21 14.90 -15.33
N LEU A 2 64.81 15.70 -14.42
CA LEU A 2 64.10 16.09 -13.16
C LEU A 2 62.83 16.91 -13.39
N ASP A 3 62.86 17.87 -14.32
CA ASP A 3 61.69 18.69 -14.68
C ASP A 3 60.59 17.90 -15.40
N GLU A 4 60.96 16.87 -16.17
CA GLU A 4 59.99 15.97 -16.83
C GLU A 4 59.35 15.04 -15.82
N ASN A 5 60.11 14.54 -14.84
CA ASN A 5 59.58 13.74 -13.74
C ASN A 5 58.64 14.57 -12.86
N ARG A 6 58.99 15.84 -12.57
CA ARG A 6 58.12 16.78 -11.84
C ARG A 6 56.80 17.02 -12.59
N LYS A 7 56.86 17.31 -13.89
CA LYS A 7 55.66 17.48 -14.73
C LYS A 7 54.84 16.19 -14.83
N GLY A 8 55.49 15.03 -14.85
CA GLY A 8 54.83 13.72 -14.82
C GLY A 8 53.99 13.54 -13.55
N SER A 9 54.61 13.76 -12.40
CA SER A 9 53.93 13.65 -11.09
C SER A 9 52.79 14.67 -10.94
N GLU A 10 52.99 15.92 -11.36
CA GLU A 10 51.92 16.94 -11.37
C GLU A 10 50.74 16.54 -12.28
N ASN A 11 51.03 15.88 -13.41
CA ASN A 11 50.00 15.41 -14.33
C ASN A 11 49.21 14.22 -13.75
N GLU A 12 49.87 13.29 -13.07
CA GLU A 12 49.20 12.18 -12.38
C GLU A 12 48.31 12.69 -11.23
N ILE A 13 48.79 13.64 -10.43
CA ILE A 13 48.00 14.28 -9.37
C ILE A 13 46.72 14.89 -9.95
N LYS A 14 46.85 15.65 -11.04
CA LYS A 14 45.68 16.24 -11.73
C LYS A 14 44.72 15.19 -12.26
N GLN A 15 45.22 14.09 -12.82
CA GLN A 15 44.36 13.01 -13.31
C GLN A 15 43.59 12.34 -12.17
N ILE A 16 44.21 12.12 -11.02
CA ILE A 16 43.56 11.58 -9.83
C ILE A 16 42.48 12.54 -9.33
N GLU A 17 42.77 13.84 -9.24
CA GLU A 17 41.80 14.87 -8.85
C GLU A 17 40.59 14.90 -9.79
N VAL A 18 40.83 14.87 -11.11
CA VAL A 18 39.77 14.84 -12.12
C VAL A 18 38.92 13.58 -11.99
N LEU A 19 39.52 12.41 -11.81
CA LEU A 19 38.81 11.15 -11.63
C LEU A 19 37.89 11.18 -10.39
N CYS A 20 38.43 11.62 -9.25
CA CYS A 20 37.66 11.78 -8.01
C CYS A 20 36.48 12.74 -8.22
N GLN A 21 36.71 13.86 -8.88
CA GLN A 21 35.65 14.83 -9.15
C GLN A 21 34.56 14.25 -10.07
N GLN A 22 34.94 13.48 -11.09
CA GLN A 22 33.99 12.79 -11.97
C GLN A 22 33.12 11.79 -11.20
N MET A 23 33.69 11.02 -10.27
CA MET A 23 32.94 10.09 -9.42
C MET A 23 31.94 10.83 -8.53
N VAL A 24 32.37 11.93 -7.88
CA VAL A 24 31.50 12.75 -7.03
C VAL A 24 30.34 13.33 -7.83
N ASN A 25 30.62 13.89 -9.02
CA ASN A 25 29.61 14.44 -9.90
C ASN A 25 28.59 13.37 -10.32
N LYS A 26 29.07 12.17 -10.70
CA LYS A 26 28.18 11.08 -11.10
C LYS A 26 27.29 10.60 -9.95
N LEU A 27 27.82 10.53 -8.73
CA LEU A 27 27.04 10.20 -7.55
C LEU A 27 25.99 11.28 -7.24
N ALA A 28 26.33 12.56 -7.42
CA ALA A 28 25.38 13.66 -7.25
C ALA A 28 24.22 13.57 -8.25
N ASP A 29 24.50 13.27 -9.52
CA ASP A 29 23.47 13.09 -10.55
C ASP A 29 22.50 11.96 -10.19
N ILE A 30 23.03 10.80 -9.77
CA ILE A 30 22.21 9.64 -9.40
C ILE A 30 21.37 9.92 -8.15
N ARG A 31 21.95 10.60 -7.15
CA ARG A 31 21.21 11.05 -5.96
C ARG A 31 20.02 11.91 -6.39
N ASP A 32 20.24 12.90 -7.24
CA ASP A 32 19.21 13.84 -7.66
C ASP A 32 18.12 13.14 -8.49
N GLN A 33 18.52 12.22 -9.38
CA GLN A 33 17.58 11.38 -10.12
C GLN A 33 16.72 10.51 -9.19
N LEU A 34 17.33 9.83 -8.21
CA LEU A 34 16.61 8.97 -7.26
C LEU A 34 15.63 9.77 -6.40
N ILE A 35 16.06 10.94 -5.90
CA ILE A 35 15.20 11.85 -5.14
C ILE A 35 14.03 12.33 -5.99
N ASN A 36 14.27 12.72 -7.24
CA ASN A 36 13.23 13.21 -8.15
C ASN A 36 12.22 12.10 -8.50
N ASN A 37 12.70 10.89 -8.75
CA ASN A 37 11.83 9.74 -9.00
C ASN A 37 10.96 9.41 -7.79
N LEU A 38 11.55 9.41 -6.59
CA LEU A 38 10.83 9.18 -5.34
C LEU A 38 9.76 10.26 -5.09
N LYS A 39 10.10 11.54 -5.32
CA LYS A 39 9.15 12.65 -5.23
C LYS A 39 8.00 12.50 -6.22
N LYS A 40 8.31 12.19 -7.48
CA LYS A 40 7.32 11.98 -8.54
C LYS A 40 6.37 10.84 -8.18
N GLU A 41 6.88 9.69 -7.76
CA GLU A 41 6.08 8.55 -7.35
C GLU A 41 5.18 8.89 -6.15
N SER A 42 5.69 9.67 -5.19
CA SER A 42 4.90 10.15 -4.06
C SER A 42 3.75 11.04 -4.49
N LEU A 43 3.99 12.00 -5.40
CA LEU A 43 2.95 12.89 -5.92
C LEU A 43 1.90 12.12 -6.72
N GLU A 44 2.31 11.19 -7.58
CA GLU A 44 1.39 10.34 -8.34
C GLU A 44 0.57 9.42 -7.43
N ARG A 45 1.13 8.98 -6.30
CA ARG A 45 0.39 8.23 -5.27
C ARG A 45 -0.64 9.13 -4.58
N GLU A 46 -0.25 10.34 -4.17
CA GLU A 46 -1.14 11.30 -3.53
C GLU A 46 -2.31 11.69 -4.45
N GLU A 47 -2.04 11.91 -5.73
CA GLU A 47 -3.07 12.26 -6.71
C GLU A 47 -4.08 11.13 -6.93
N ARG A 48 -3.62 9.87 -6.96
CA ARG A 48 -4.52 8.70 -7.03
C ARG A 48 -5.40 8.59 -5.79
N LEU A 49 -4.81 8.79 -4.60
CA LEU A 49 -5.53 8.81 -3.33
C LEU A 49 -6.60 9.90 -3.31
N ARG A 50 -6.24 11.11 -3.76
CA ARG A 50 -7.15 12.24 -3.84
C ARG A 50 -8.35 11.95 -4.74
N LYS A 51 -8.11 11.36 -5.92
CA LYS A 51 -9.18 10.93 -6.85
C LYS A 51 -10.10 9.88 -6.23
N GLN A 52 -9.53 8.88 -5.55
CA GLN A 52 -10.34 7.88 -4.85
C GLN A 52 -11.19 8.50 -3.74
N LEU A 53 -10.63 9.44 -2.98
CA LEU A 53 -11.35 10.16 -1.93
C LEU A 53 -12.45 11.04 -2.50
N GLU A 54 -12.23 11.68 -3.64
CA GLU A 54 -13.23 12.50 -4.33
C GLU A 54 -14.43 11.64 -4.78
N ILE A 55 -14.16 10.47 -5.38
CA ILE A 55 -15.20 9.50 -5.76
C ILE A 55 -16.01 9.09 -4.52
N LEU A 56 -15.33 8.73 -3.43
CA LEU A 56 -16.00 8.33 -2.20
C LEU A 56 -16.85 9.48 -1.63
N THR A 57 -16.32 10.70 -1.63
CA THR A 57 -17.01 11.90 -1.13
C THR A 57 -18.28 12.20 -1.94
N HIS A 58 -18.23 12.02 -3.27
CA HIS A 58 -19.41 12.16 -4.12
C HIS A 58 -20.46 11.07 -3.86
N LEU A 59 -20.02 9.87 -3.44
CA LEU A 59 -20.90 8.73 -3.20
C LEU A 59 -21.68 8.81 -1.87
N VAL A 60 -21.14 9.55 -0.89
CA VAL A 60 -21.75 9.77 0.43
C VAL A 60 -23.20 10.30 0.33
N PRO A 61 -23.47 11.45 -0.32
CA PRO A 61 -24.83 12.00 -0.39
C PRO A 61 -25.81 11.08 -1.14
N THR A 62 -25.36 10.40 -2.20
CA THR A 62 -26.18 9.44 -2.94
C THR A 62 -26.57 8.24 -2.08
N THR A 63 -25.64 7.71 -1.29
CA THR A 63 -25.89 6.60 -0.38
C THR A 63 -26.83 7.00 0.75
N GLN A 64 -26.65 8.18 1.34
CA GLN A 64 -27.55 8.73 2.36
C GLN A 64 -28.96 8.93 1.84
N LEU A 65 -29.12 9.41 0.59
CA LEU A 65 -30.43 9.58 -0.05
C LEU A 65 -31.15 8.24 -0.22
N TYR A 66 -30.47 7.20 -0.73
CA TYR A 66 -31.09 5.87 -0.87
C TYR A 66 -31.49 5.26 0.48
N LEU A 67 -30.68 5.45 1.52
CA LEU A 67 -31.01 5.03 2.89
C LEU A 67 -32.25 5.76 3.43
N LEU A 68 -32.33 7.08 3.24
CA LEU A 68 -33.47 7.88 3.67
C LEU A 68 -34.76 7.43 2.95
N ILE A 69 -34.70 7.26 1.63
CA ILE A 69 -35.83 6.77 0.83
C ILE A 69 -36.24 5.37 1.27
N SER A 70 -35.28 4.48 1.52
CA SER A 70 -35.54 3.13 2.00
C SER A 70 -36.21 3.15 3.39
N SER A 71 -35.76 4.04 4.29
CA SER A 71 -36.38 4.21 5.61
C SER A 71 -37.83 4.71 5.50
N ILE A 72 -38.10 5.68 4.63
CA ILE A 72 -39.45 6.21 4.41
C ILE A 72 -40.34 5.13 3.78
N PHE A 73 -39.83 4.41 2.78
CA PHE A 73 -40.53 3.33 2.10
C PHE A 73 -40.91 2.22 3.08
N CYS A 74 -39.94 1.66 3.83
CA CYS A 74 -40.20 0.60 4.81
C CYS A 74 -41.17 1.03 5.92
N SER A 75 -41.18 2.32 6.27
CA SER A 75 -42.12 2.87 7.25
C SER A 75 -43.54 3.06 6.68
N SER A 76 -43.68 3.12 5.35
CA SER A 76 -44.95 3.35 4.64
C SER A 76 -45.50 2.10 3.93
N THR A 77 -44.74 1.01 3.81
CA THR A 77 -45.16 -0.22 3.11
C THR A 77 -45.97 -1.16 3.98
N GLY A 78 -46.98 -1.81 3.40
CA GLY A 78 -47.61 -2.98 4.01
C GLY A 78 -46.63 -4.15 4.14
N LYS A 79 -46.86 -5.06 5.09
CA LYS A 79 -45.99 -6.23 5.37
C LYS A 79 -45.65 -7.08 4.13
N MET A 80 -46.52 -7.11 3.12
CA MET A 80 -46.35 -7.90 1.89
C MET A 80 -45.45 -7.19 0.88
N ASP A 81 -45.62 -5.88 0.69
CA ASP A 81 -44.82 -5.09 -0.26
C ASP A 81 -43.37 -4.94 0.21
N PHE A 82 -43.14 -4.98 1.53
CA PHE A 82 -41.80 -4.98 2.12
C PHE A 82 -40.97 -6.21 1.71
N LEU A 83 -41.59 -7.40 1.66
CA LEU A 83 -40.90 -8.66 1.34
C LEU A 83 -40.48 -8.72 -0.15
N ASP A 84 -41.33 -8.23 -1.05
CA ASP A 84 -41.04 -8.18 -2.48
C ASP A 84 -39.94 -7.15 -2.79
N MET A 85 -40.02 -5.97 -2.15
CA MET A 85 -39.05 -4.91 -2.38
C MET A 85 -37.70 -5.16 -1.69
N GLY A 86 -37.67 -5.91 -0.59
CA GLY A 86 -36.44 -6.24 0.14
C GLY A 86 -35.42 -6.98 -0.73
N TYR A 87 -35.89 -7.90 -1.59
CA TYR A 87 -35.03 -8.61 -2.55
C TYR A 87 -34.48 -7.66 -3.63
N THR A 88 -35.33 -6.79 -4.16
CA THR A 88 -34.95 -5.77 -5.16
C THR A 88 -33.93 -4.77 -4.60
N LEU A 89 -34.11 -4.34 -3.35
CA LEU A 89 -33.17 -3.44 -2.66
C LEU A 89 -31.82 -4.11 -2.45
N ASN A 90 -31.81 -5.35 -1.95
CA ASN A 90 -30.59 -6.10 -1.74
C ASN A 90 -29.82 -6.33 -3.06
N ASN A 91 -30.52 -6.66 -4.16
CA ASN A 91 -29.91 -6.79 -5.48
C ASN A 91 -29.30 -5.47 -5.98
N ARG A 92 -29.95 -4.33 -5.74
CA ARG A 92 -29.38 -3.01 -6.09
C ARG A 92 -28.14 -2.69 -5.27
N ILE A 93 -28.15 -3.00 -3.97
CA ILE A 93 -26.98 -2.82 -3.08
C ILE A 93 -25.83 -3.72 -3.54
N GLN A 94 -26.07 -4.99 -3.83
CA GLN A 94 -25.05 -5.92 -4.31
C GLN A 94 -24.48 -5.51 -5.68
N SER A 95 -25.34 -5.09 -6.61
CA SER A 95 -24.91 -4.56 -7.90
C SER A 95 -24.05 -3.29 -7.74
N PHE A 96 -24.45 -2.40 -6.84
CA PHE A 96 -23.69 -1.19 -6.53
C PHE A 96 -22.32 -1.50 -5.92
N LEU A 97 -22.24 -2.42 -4.94
CA LEU A 97 -21.00 -2.87 -4.34
C LEU A 97 -20.09 -3.61 -5.32
N SER A 98 -20.67 -4.33 -6.28
CA SER A 98 -19.93 -5.05 -7.33
C SER A 98 -19.43 -4.10 -8.44
N SER A 99 -20.16 -3.01 -8.72
CA SER A 99 -19.77 -2.01 -9.72
C SER A 99 -18.78 -0.98 -9.17
N ASN A 100 -18.88 -0.66 -7.88
CA ASN A 100 -17.90 0.15 -7.21
C ASN A 100 -16.76 -0.77 -6.81
N GLU A 101 -15.75 -0.86 -7.67
CA GLU A 101 -14.40 -1.25 -7.28
C GLU A 101 -13.87 -0.21 -6.27
N CYS A 102 -14.46 -0.15 -5.08
CA CYS A 102 -13.80 0.38 -3.89
C CYS A 102 -12.77 -0.66 -3.50
N SER A 103 -11.80 -0.87 -4.40
CA SER A 103 -10.62 -1.66 -4.14
C SER A 103 -10.03 -1.08 -2.86
N GLN A 104 -10.00 -1.89 -1.80
CA GLN A 104 -9.34 -1.53 -0.57
C GLN A 104 -8.00 -0.90 -0.95
N PRO A 105 -7.69 0.33 -0.51
CA PRO A 105 -6.46 1.00 -0.89
C PRO A 105 -5.26 0.28 -0.25
N THR A 106 -4.85 -0.85 -0.83
CA THR A 106 -3.63 -1.58 -0.46
C THR A 106 -2.48 -0.87 -1.14
N PHE A 107 -2.14 0.30 -0.60
CA PHE A 107 -0.93 0.99 -1.01
C PHE A 107 0.24 0.40 -0.23
N PRO A 108 1.30 -0.08 -0.90
CA PRO A 108 2.52 -0.42 -0.18
C PRO A 108 3.00 0.83 0.55
N THR A 109 3.10 0.75 1.88
CA THR A 109 3.51 1.82 2.78
C THR A 109 4.98 2.22 2.61
N GLN A 110 5.76 1.43 1.85
CA GLN A 110 7.19 1.63 1.68
C GLN A 110 7.55 1.67 0.20
N VAL A 111 7.95 2.86 -0.27
CA VAL A 111 8.63 3.00 -1.55
C VAL A 111 10.01 2.36 -1.41
N HIS A 112 10.22 1.22 -2.06
CA HIS A 112 11.49 0.50 -1.96
C HIS A 112 12.37 0.83 -3.17
N THR A 113 13.10 1.94 -3.09
CA THR A 113 14.17 2.24 -4.05
C THR A 113 15.44 1.50 -3.64
N ASN A 114 16.04 0.72 -4.54
CA ASN A 114 17.31 0.04 -4.30
C ASN A 114 18.50 1.01 -4.54
N TYR A 115 18.48 2.14 -3.85
CA TYR A 115 19.44 3.24 -4.03
C TYR A 115 20.90 2.75 -3.89
N ARG A 116 21.15 1.78 -3.00
CA ARG A 116 22.48 1.19 -2.83
C ARG A 116 22.97 0.49 -4.09
N ALA A 117 22.11 -0.28 -4.76
CA ALA A 117 22.48 -0.94 -6.01
C ALA A 117 22.71 0.07 -7.14
N ASP A 118 21.91 1.15 -7.21
CA ASP A 118 22.07 2.17 -8.24
C ASP A 118 23.38 2.97 -8.07
N PHE A 119 23.75 3.30 -6.83
CA PHE A 119 25.07 3.89 -6.55
C PHE A 119 26.22 2.93 -6.87
N ALA A 120 26.10 1.65 -6.51
CA ALA A 120 27.10 0.65 -6.83
C ALA A 120 27.32 0.50 -8.34
N ARG A 121 26.22 0.44 -9.11
CA ARG A 121 26.25 0.39 -10.58
C ARG A 121 26.89 1.65 -11.19
N ALA A 122 26.64 2.82 -10.59
CA ALA A 122 27.22 4.08 -11.07
C ALA A 122 28.74 4.17 -10.87
N LEU A 123 29.28 3.48 -9.86
CA LEU A 123 30.72 3.45 -9.56
C LEU A 123 31.47 2.35 -10.31
N GLU A 124 30.76 1.36 -10.86
CA GLU A 124 31.33 0.24 -11.63
C GLU A 124 32.34 0.66 -12.72
N PRO A 125 32.08 1.71 -13.54
CA PRO A 125 33.00 2.12 -14.59
C PRO A 125 34.31 2.74 -14.07
N PHE A 126 34.28 3.34 -12.88
CA PHE A 126 35.43 4.02 -12.28
C PHE A 126 36.32 3.07 -11.48
N LEU A 127 35.71 2.03 -10.90
CA LEU A 127 36.41 1.08 -10.04
C LEU A 127 36.86 -0.19 -10.79
N GLY A 128 36.54 -0.32 -12.08
CA GLY A 128 36.88 -1.49 -12.89
C GLY A 128 36.22 -2.80 -12.41
N MET A 129 35.25 -2.70 -11.49
CA MET A 129 34.64 -3.83 -10.82
C MET A 129 33.46 -4.39 -11.62
N LYS A 130 33.71 -4.95 -12.81
CA LYS A 130 32.64 -5.50 -13.66
C LYS A 130 31.92 -6.75 -13.12
N SER A 131 32.20 -7.20 -11.89
CA SER A 131 31.66 -8.48 -11.39
C SER A 131 31.57 -8.67 -9.87
N VAL A 132 32.02 -7.73 -9.03
CA VAL A 132 32.09 -8.01 -7.58
C VAL A 132 30.79 -7.64 -6.84
N ILE A 133 29.91 -6.85 -7.45
CA ILE A 133 28.71 -6.33 -6.78
C ILE A 133 27.43 -6.96 -7.35
N LEU A 134 27.26 -8.28 -7.16
CA LEU A 134 26.03 -9.01 -6.79
C LEU A 134 26.23 -10.53 -7.02
N PRO A 135 25.70 -11.46 -6.17
CA PRO A 135 24.64 -11.28 -5.19
C PRO A 135 24.92 -11.95 -3.82
N SER A 136 25.49 -11.23 -2.85
CA SER A 136 25.41 -11.63 -1.43
C SER A 136 24.34 -10.85 -0.66
N MET A 137 23.69 -9.86 -1.29
CA MET A 137 22.62 -9.06 -0.68
C MET A 137 21.21 -9.41 -1.19
N LEU A 138 21.06 -10.42 -2.06
CA LEU A 138 19.75 -10.92 -2.52
C LEU A 138 19.18 -12.07 -1.68
N HIS A 139 19.82 -12.46 -0.57
CA HIS A 139 19.24 -13.39 0.43
C HIS A 139 18.97 -12.68 1.76
N ARG A 140 18.00 -11.77 1.76
CA ARG A 140 17.13 -11.58 2.92
C ARG A 140 15.69 -11.40 2.43
N ARG A 141 15.20 -12.42 1.72
CA ARG A 141 13.76 -12.71 1.66
C ARG A 141 13.54 -14.00 2.43
N LEU A 142 12.45 -14.00 3.21
CA LEU A 142 11.79 -15.14 3.84
C LEU A 142 12.49 -15.75 5.07
N SER A 143 12.22 -15.15 6.24
CA SER A 143 12.05 -15.93 7.47
C SER A 143 10.79 -15.44 8.18
N VAL A 144 9.64 -15.72 7.56
CA VAL A 144 8.45 -16.02 8.35
C VAL A 144 8.72 -17.39 8.95
N PRO A 145 8.72 -17.57 10.28
CA PRO A 145 8.92 -18.88 10.86
C PRO A 145 7.72 -19.77 10.51
N PRO A 146 7.92 -21.05 10.23
CA PRO A 146 6.82 -21.99 10.06
C PRO A 146 6.14 -22.20 11.42
N ASP A 147 4.82 -22.03 11.44
CA ASP A 147 3.98 -22.56 12.50
C ASP A 147 4.25 -24.07 12.65
N THR A 148 4.59 -24.48 13.85
CA THR A 148 4.73 -25.88 14.23
C THR A 148 3.34 -26.52 14.32
N PRO A 149 3.03 -27.60 13.58
CA PRO A 149 1.82 -28.38 13.80
C PRO A 149 2.08 -29.48 14.83
N GLY A 150 1.17 -29.61 15.79
CA GLY A 150 0.95 -30.87 16.51
C GLY A 150 1.17 -30.82 18.02
N SER A 151 0.08 -30.61 18.76
CA SER A 151 -0.37 -31.67 19.68
C SER A 151 -1.87 -31.57 19.92
N GLN A 152 -2.51 -32.73 19.86
CA GLN A 152 -3.93 -33.06 20.05
C GLN A 152 -4.37 -32.65 21.48
N SER A 153 -5.64 -32.39 21.82
CA SER A 153 -6.83 -33.26 21.68
C SER A 153 -8.09 -32.51 22.23
N PRO A 154 -9.29 -33.11 22.34
CA PRO A 154 -10.50 -32.65 21.66
C PRO A 154 -11.57 -32.08 22.60
N GLY A 155 -12.50 -31.32 22.05
CA GLY A 155 -13.71 -30.91 22.75
C GLY A 155 -14.74 -30.42 21.75
N ASP A 156 -15.72 -31.28 21.48
CA ASP A 156 -16.98 -30.96 20.80
C ASP A 156 -17.57 -29.64 21.30
N VAL A 157 -18.06 -28.79 20.38
CA VAL A 157 -19.49 -28.51 20.25
C VAL A 157 -19.78 -27.70 18.99
N ASP A 158 -20.85 -28.16 18.36
CA ASP A 158 -21.51 -27.73 17.15
C ASP A 158 -22.10 -26.30 17.15
N LEU A 159 -22.30 -25.82 15.92
CA LEU A 159 -23.41 -24.99 15.43
C LEU A 159 -23.47 -23.47 15.76
N LEU A 160 -23.20 -22.71 14.69
CA LEU A 160 -24.15 -21.76 14.08
C LEU A 160 -24.61 -20.57 14.95
N VAL A 161 -23.90 -19.44 14.84
CA VAL A 161 -24.44 -18.13 15.24
C VAL A 161 -24.39 -17.16 14.05
N SER A 162 -25.59 -16.93 13.51
CA SER A 162 -25.94 -15.86 12.58
C SER A 162 -25.68 -14.48 13.19
N PRO A 163 -25.24 -13.49 12.39
CA PRO A 163 -25.00 -12.13 12.88
C PRO A 163 -26.19 -11.22 12.58
N PHE A 164 -27.37 -11.40 13.18
CA PHE A 164 -28.41 -10.36 13.19
C PHE A 164 -29.44 -10.64 14.29
N GLY A 165 -29.32 -9.92 15.41
CA GLY A 165 -30.31 -9.90 16.50
C GLY A 165 -30.77 -8.46 16.70
N PHE A 166 -31.80 -8.07 15.95
CA PHE A 166 -32.47 -6.77 16.10
C PHE A 166 -33.38 -6.79 17.33
N MET A 167 -33.60 -5.58 17.84
CA MET A 167 -34.34 -5.20 19.05
C MET A 167 -35.71 -5.88 19.22
N SER A 168 -35.99 -6.30 20.45
CA SER A 168 -37.36 -6.36 20.99
C SER A 168 -37.40 -5.74 22.38
N ASN A 169 -38.10 -4.62 22.49
CA ASN A 169 -38.43 -3.93 23.73
C ASN A 169 -39.63 -4.58 24.44
N THR A 170 -39.85 -4.09 25.68
CA THR A 170 -41.10 -4.02 26.48
C THR A 170 -41.22 -5.03 27.65
N PRO A 171 -41.94 -4.67 28.75
CA PRO A 171 -41.27 -4.45 30.04
C PRO A 171 -41.91 -5.24 31.18
N THR A 172 -41.18 -5.53 32.26
CA THR A 172 -41.83 -5.89 33.53
C THR A 172 -41.01 -5.41 34.73
N CYS A 173 -41.51 -4.38 35.39
CA CYS A 173 -41.24 -4.11 36.79
C CYS A 173 -41.58 -5.33 37.64
N LYS A 174 -40.64 -5.83 38.44
CA LYS A 174 -40.93 -6.40 39.77
C LYS A 174 -39.83 -6.01 40.76
N SER A 175 -40.33 -5.40 41.83
CA SER A 175 -39.63 -4.99 43.05
C SER A 175 -39.51 -6.16 44.04
N TYR A 176 -38.67 -5.98 45.07
CA TYR A 176 -38.41 -6.81 46.26
C TYR A 176 -37.54 -8.06 46.06
N LYS A 177 -36.50 -8.35 46.87
CA LYS A 177 -36.09 -7.90 48.22
C LYS A 177 -34.60 -7.57 48.28
#